data_AF-A0A269Z0Q0-F1
#
_entry.id   AF-A0A269Z0Q0-F1
#
_cell.length_a   1.000
_cell.length_b   1.000
_cell.length_c   1.000
_cell.angle_alpha   90.00
_cell.angle_beta   90.00
_cell.angle_gamma   90.00
#
_symmetry.space_group_name_H-M   'P 1'
#
loop_
_entity.id
_entity.type
_entity.pdbx_description
1 polymer ?
#
loop_
_entity_poly.entity_id
_entity_poly.type
_entity_poly.pdbx_seq_one_letter_code
_entity_poly.pdbx_strand_id
1 'polypeptide(L)' 'TTVIGNALPDSEVKCITPADIIASMSYFFNLLSGIGYTDDIDHLGNRRLRSVGELLQNQFRIGLSRMERVVRERMSI' A
#
# COMPACT_ATOMS: atom_id res chain seq x y z
N THR A 1 3.61 -6.06 27.62
CA THR A 1 4.10 -5.61 26.30
C THR A 1 3.06 -4.65 25.74
N THR A 2 3.43 -3.41 25.40
CA THR A 2 2.48 -2.40 24.93
C THR A 2 2.31 -2.54 23.43
N VAL A 3 1.07 -2.69 22.95
CA VAL A 3 0.74 -2.69 21.52
C VAL A 3 0.39 -1.26 21.11
N ILE A 4 1.09 -0.72 20.12
CA ILE A 4 0.85 0.62 19.59
C ILE A 4 0.04 0.50 18.29
N GLY A 5 -1.11 1.18 18.22
CA GLY A 5 -1.97 1.24 17.03
C GLY A 5 -1.67 2.46 16.15
N ASN A 6 -2.13 2.42 14.89
CA ASN A 6 -1.93 3.49 13.89
C ASN A 6 -3.01 4.59 13.92
N ALA A 7 -3.72 4.76 15.04
CA ALA A 7 -4.69 5.83 15.27
C ALA A 7 -5.87 5.92 14.27
N LEU A 8 -6.21 4.83 13.55
CA LEU A 8 -7.37 4.74 12.64
C LEU A 8 -7.37 5.86 11.58
N PRO A 9 -6.48 5.79 10.57
CA PRO A 9 -6.42 6.80 9.52
C PRO A 9 -7.72 6.85 8.71
N ASP A 10 -8.04 8.03 8.17
CA ASP A 10 -9.18 8.22 7.27
C ASP A 10 -9.04 7.34 6.02
N SER A 11 -10.17 6.80 5.56
CA SER A 11 -10.32 6.05 4.32
C SER A 11 -9.82 6.77 3.06
N GLU A 12 -9.72 8.11 3.07
CA GLU A 12 -9.20 8.88 1.95
C GLU A 12 -7.66 8.83 1.83
N VAL A 13 -6.96 8.49 2.90
CA VAL A 13 -5.49 8.45 2.93
C VAL A 13 -4.99 7.21 2.18
N LYS A 14 -4.40 7.42 1.00
CA LYS A 14 -3.88 6.33 0.14
C LYS A 14 -2.36 6.14 0.22
N CYS A 15 -1.70 6.89 1.08
CA CYS A 15 -0.25 6.84 1.28
C CYS A 15 0.07 6.40 2.71
N ILE A 16 1.20 5.72 2.89
CA ILE A 16 1.66 5.29 4.23
C ILE A 16 1.98 6.50 5.11
N THR A 17 1.62 6.41 6.39
CA THR A 17 1.90 7.42 7.40
C THR A 17 3.01 6.97 8.36
N PRO A 18 3.69 7.89 9.06
CA PRO A 18 4.68 7.52 10.09
C PRO A 18 4.09 6.63 11.20
N ALA A 19 2.80 6.80 11.52
CA ALA A 19 2.11 6.01 12.53
C ALA A 19 1.99 4.53 12.12
N ASP A 20 1.77 4.25 10.83
CA ASP A 20 1.71 2.87 10.30
C ASP A 20 3.04 2.13 10.50
N ILE A 21 4.16 2.83 10.31
CA ILE A 21 5.51 2.27 10.49
C ILE A 21 5.75 1.91 11.96
N ILE A 22 5.45 2.83 12.87
CA ILE A 22 5.63 2.60 14.32
C ILE A 22 4.75 1.45 14.80
N ALA A 23 3.48 1.40 14.36
CA ALA A 23 2.56 0.31 14.68
C ALA A 23 3.05 -1.04 14.13
N SER A 24 3.57 -1.06 12.89
CA SER A 24 4.13 -2.27 12.26
C SER A 24 5.34 -2.80 13.02
N MET A 25 6.27 -1.91 13.43
CA MET A 25 7.43 -2.29 14.25
C MET A 25 7.00 -2.79 15.63
N SER A 26 6.02 -2.14 16.26
CA SER A 26 5.45 -2.59 17.53
C SER A 26 4.87 -4.00 17.39
N TYR A 27 4.08 -4.28 16.35
CA TYR A 27 3.54 -5.62 16.10
C TYR A 27 4.64 -6.67 15.91
N PHE A 28 5.70 -6.34 15.16
CA PHE A 28 6.83 -7.25 14.95
C PHE A 28 7.54 -7.65 16.26
N PHE A 29 7.81 -6.71 17.16
CA PHE A 29 8.41 -7.03 18.47
C PHE A 29 7.46 -7.81 19.39
N ASN A 30 6.16 -7.52 19.31
CA ASN A 30 5.14 -8.26 20.06
C ASN A 30 5.03 -9.72 19.58
N LEU A 31 5.17 -9.99 18.27
CA LEU A 31 5.25 -11.35 17.73
C LEU A 31 6.40 -12.15 18.34
N LEU A 32 7.58 -11.56 18.49
CA LEU A 32 8.73 -12.20 19.18
C LEU A 32 8.42 -12.51 20.65
N SER A 33 7.54 -11.74 21.27
CA SER A 33 7.07 -11.94 22.64
C SER A 33 5.89 -12.93 22.74
N GLY A 34 5.50 -13.57 21.62
CA GLY A 34 4.37 -14.52 21.56
C GLY A 34 2.99 -13.86 21.52
N ILE A 35 2.92 -12.54 21.27
CA ILE A 35 1.66 -11.78 21.21
C ILE A 35 1.38 -11.44 19.75
N GLY A 36 0.39 -12.12 19.16
CA GLY A 36 -0.02 -11.95 17.76
C GLY A 36 -0.04 -13.28 17.01
N TYR A 37 -0.35 -13.22 15.70
CA TYR A 37 -0.39 -14.38 14.82
C TYR A 37 0.42 -14.11 13.55
N THR A 38 1.04 -15.16 13.02
CA THR A 38 1.70 -15.13 11.70
C THR A 38 0.69 -15.37 10.60
N ASP A 39 0.84 -14.68 9.46
CA ASP A 39 -0.05 -14.85 8.31
C ASP A 39 0.27 -16.13 7.52
N ASP A 40 -0.79 -16.78 7.04
CA ASP A 40 -0.71 -17.84 6.03
C ASP A 40 -0.73 -17.22 4.62
N ILE A 41 0.30 -17.51 3.85
CA ILE A 41 0.49 -16.99 2.48
C ILE A 41 -0.56 -17.54 1.52
N ASP A 42 -1.06 -18.75 1.77
CA ASP A 42 -2.01 -19.41 0.88
C ASP A 42 -3.47 -19.11 1.23
N HIS A 43 -3.73 -18.40 2.33
CA HIS A 43 -5.06 -17.94 2.68
C HIS A 43 -5.63 -17.05 1.57
N LEU A 44 -6.76 -17.45 0.99
CA LEU A 44 -7.46 -16.68 -0.05
C LEU A 44 -7.80 -15.24 0.36
N GLY A 45 -7.91 -14.91 1.65
CA GLY A 45 -8.04 -13.52 2.13
C GLY A 45 -6.83 -12.64 1.79
N ASN A 46 -5.65 -13.23 1.65
CA ASN A 46 -4.42 -12.58 1.18
C ASN A 46 -4.23 -12.69 -0.34
N ARG A 47 -5.15 -13.35 -1.06
CA ARG A 47 -5.16 -13.46 -2.52
C ARG A 47 -6.22 -12.53 -3.12
N ARG A 48 -5.83 -11.70 -4.08
CA ARG A 48 -6.75 -10.78 -4.77
C ARG A 48 -6.68 -10.97 -6.28
N LEU A 49 -7.83 -11.18 -6.91
CA LEU A 49 -7.96 -11.21 -8.37
C LEU A 49 -8.04 -9.79 -8.92
N ARG A 50 -7.35 -9.55 -10.04
CA ARG A 50 -7.47 -8.31 -10.83
C ARG A 50 -8.21 -8.63 -12.12
N SER A 51 -9.35 -7.99 -12.33
CA SER A 51 -10.13 -8.16 -13.56
C SER A 51 -9.51 -7.41 -14.73
N VAL A 52 -9.95 -7.72 -15.96
CA VAL A 52 -9.47 -7.06 -17.18
C VAL A 52 -9.57 -5.53 -17.10
N GLY A 53 -10.63 -5.00 -16.47
CA GLY A 53 -10.81 -3.56 -16.30
C GLY A 53 -9.72 -2.90 -15.45
N GLU A 54 -9.32 -3.51 -14.32
CA GLU A 54 -8.23 -3.00 -13.48
C GLU A 54 -6.88 -3.05 -14.20
N LEU A 55 -6.62 -4.13 -14.92
CA LEU A 55 -5.40 -4.27 -15.72
C LEU A 55 -5.32 -3.20 -16.81
N LEU A 56 -6.42 -2.99 -17.54
CA LEU A 56 -6.52 -1.97 -18.57
C LEU A 56 -6.32 -0.57 -17.96
N GLN A 57 -6.99 -0.26 -16.86
CA GLN A 57 -6.86 1.04 -16.18
C GLN A 57 -5.41 1.33 -15.75
N ASN A 58 -4.68 0.32 -15.26
CA ASN A 58 -3.28 0.46 -14.91
C ASN A 58 -2.41 0.77 -16.15
N GLN A 59 -2.66 0.10 -17.28
CA GLN A 59 -1.96 0.38 -18.53
C GLN A 59 -2.22 1.80 -19.05
N PHE A 60 -3.48 2.27 -18.99
CA PHE A 60 -3.81 3.65 -19.36
C PHE A 60 -3.11 4.67 -18.46
N ARG A 61 -3.08 4.44 -17.14
CA ARG A 61 -2.40 5.32 -16.19
C ARG A 61 -0.91 5.49 -16.53
N ILE A 62 -0.23 4.38 -16.83
CA ILE A 62 1.19 4.39 -17.23
C ILE A 62 1.37 5.17 -18.55
N GLY A 63 0.52 4.92 -19.54
CA GLY A 63 0.57 5.62 -20.83
C GLY A 63 0.38 7.12 -20.70
N LEU A 64 -0.60 7.55 -19.91
CA LEU A 64 -0.89 8.97 -19.64
C LEU A 64 0.25 9.66 -18.90
N SER A 65 0.83 9.03 -17.87
CA SER A 65 1.97 9.61 -17.15
C SER A 65 3.19 9.83 -18.05
N ARG A 66 3.44 8.91 -19.00
CA ARG A 66 4.51 9.09 -19.99
C ARG A 66 4.22 10.23 -20.96
N MET A 67 2.98 10.32 -21.46
CA MET A 67 2.57 11.41 -22.35
C MET A 67 2.66 12.77 -21.66
N GLU A 68 2.23 12.87 -20.40
CA GLU A 68 2.34 14.10 -19.59
C GLU A 68 3.78 14.60 -19.55
N ARG A 69 4.74 13.71 -19.30
CA ARG A 69 6.16 14.04 -19.26
C ARG A 69 6.65 14.60 -20.60
N VAL A 70 6.32 13.94 -21.72
CA VAL A 70 6.73 14.38 -23.07
C VAL A 70 6.15 15.76 -23.40
N VAL A 71 4.88 16.02 -23.04
CA VAL A 71 4.25 17.32 -23.25
C VAL A 71 4.94 18.40 -22.42
N ARG A 72 5.20 18.14 -21.13
CA ARG A 72 5.89 19.10 -20.25
C ARG A 72 7.30 19.43 -20.74
N GLU A 73 8.04 18.44 -21.22
CA GLU A 73 9.37 18.62 -21.79
C GLU A 73 9.32 19.51 -23.05
N ARG A 74 8.34 19.30 -23.95
CA ARG A 74 8.17 20.12 -25.17
C ARG A 74 7.69 21.54 -24.92
N MET A 75 6.98 21.79 -23.82
CA MET A 75 6.52 23.13 -23.44
C MET A 75 7.62 24.01 -22.81
N SER A 76 8.74 23.40 -22.39
CA SER A 76 9.89 24.08 -21.79
C SER A 76 11.03 24.35 -22.80
N ILE A 77 10.89 23.88 -24.04
CA ILE A 77 11.72 24.23 -25.20
C ILE A 77 11.09 25.45 -25.86
#